data_AF-A0A538AYT9-F1
#
_entry.id   AF-A0A538AYT9-F1
#
_cell.length_a   1.000
_cell.length_b   1.000
_cell.length_c   1.000
_cell.angle_alpha   90.00
_cell.angle_beta   90.00
_cell.angle_gamma   90.00
#
_symmetry.space_group_name_H-M   'P 1'
#
loop_
_entity.id
_entity.type
_entity.pdbx_description
1 polymer ?
#
loop_
_entity_poly.entity_id
_entity_poly.type
_entity_poly.pdbx_seq_one_letter_code
_entity_poly.pdbx_strand_id
1 'polypeptide(L)' 'MDVIGLQIRHAVGVENMMWSTDYPHHGCDWPYSRKVIDETFVGIDTTEREKILAGNAVRLWKLGQ' A
#
# COMPACT_ATOMS: atom_id res chain seq x y z
N MET A 1 -3.32 6.00 0.11
CA MET A 1 -3.14 5.61 -1.32
C MET A 1 -4.53 5.49 -1.94
N ASP A 2 -4.76 6.09 -3.10
CA ASP A 2 -6.07 6.09 -3.74
C ASP A 2 -6.21 4.98 -4.80
N VAL A 3 -7.43 4.83 -5.32
CA VAL A 3 -7.76 3.81 -6.32
C VAL A 3 -6.96 4.02 -7.61
N ILE A 4 -6.75 5.28 -8.02
CA ILE A 4 -6.04 5.60 -9.26
C ILE A 4 -4.58 5.13 -9.17
N GLY A 5 -3.90 5.37 -8.05
CA GLY A 5 -2.55 4.88 -7.80
C GLY A 5 -2.42 3.36 -7.97
N LEU A 6 -3.41 2.60 -7.48
CA LEU A 6 -3.44 1.14 -7.64
C LEU A 6 -3.75 0.69 -9.07
N GLN A 7 -4.56 1.44 -9.83
CA GLN A 7 -4.82 1.11 -11.24
C GLN A 7 -3.57 1.25 -12.11
N ILE A 8 -2.71 2.23 -11.81
CA ILE A 8 -1.48 2.48 -12.58
C ILE A 8 -0.25 1.75 -12.04
N ARG A 9 -0.40 0.87 -11.04
CA ARG A 9 0.72 0.21 -10.34
C ARG A 9 1.70 -0.52 -11.26
N HIS A 10 1.22 -1.04 -12.38
CA HIS A 10 2.05 -1.71 -13.39
C HIS A 10 2.94 -0.75 -14.17
N ALA A 11 2.46 0.47 -14.41
CA ALA A 11 3.24 1.52 -15.05
C ALA A 11 4.31 2.10 -14.10
N VAL A 12 3.98 2.21 -12.80
CA VAL A 12 4.94 2.64 -11.75
C VAL A 12 5.94 1.53 -11.41
N GLY A 13 5.49 0.28 -11.51
CA GLY A 13 6.20 -0.92 -11.05
C GLY A 13 5.78 -1.28 -9.63
N VAL A 14 5.17 -2.46 -9.45
CA VAL A 14 4.67 -2.95 -8.15
C VAL A 14 5.77 -3.01 -7.09
N GLU A 15 7.01 -3.29 -7.47
CA GLU A 15 8.19 -3.32 -6.58
C GLU A 15 8.64 -1.93 -6.09
N ASN A 16 8.14 -0.86 -6.69
CA ASN A 16 8.53 0.53 -6.41
C ASN A 16 7.46 1.29 -5.62
N MET A 17 6.40 0.62 -5.17
CA MET A 17 5.27 1.23 -4.47
C MET A 17 5.16 0.73 -3.03
N MET A 18 4.83 1.63 -2.11
CA MET A 18 4.54 1.29 -0.72
C MET A 18 3.30 2.05 -0.27
N TRP A 19 2.47 1.41 0.54
CA TRP A 19 1.37 2.05 1.24
C TRP A 19 1.86 2.67 2.56
N SER A 20 1.30 3.81 2.94
CA SER A 20 1.53 4.46 4.22
C SER A 20 0.23 5.06 4.73
N THR A 21 0.09 5.14 6.06
CA THR A 21 -1.04 5.83 6.71
C THR A 21 -0.91 7.35 6.62
N ASP A 22 0.32 7.88 6.56
CA ASP A 22 0.61 9.30 6.78
C ASP A 22 0.07 9.86 8.12
N TYR A 23 -0.06 9.02 9.14
CA TYR A 23 -0.48 9.45 10.47
C TYR A 23 0.60 10.33 11.14
N PRO A 24 0.24 11.42 11.85
CA PRO A 24 -1.10 11.90 12.20
C PRO A 24 -1.60 13.05 11.31
N HIS A 25 -1.22 13.09 10.02
CA HIS A 25 -1.57 14.21 9.16
C HIS A 25 -3.10 14.39 9.03
N HIS A 26 -3.54 15.64 8.89
CA HIS A 26 -4.94 15.96 8.61
C HIS A 26 -5.34 15.40 7.23
N GLY A 27 -6.15 14.33 7.21
CA GLY A 27 -6.48 13.61 5.98
C GLY A 27 -5.85 12.23 5.86
N CYS A 28 -5.12 11.77 6.86
CA CYS A 28 -4.76 10.35 6.95
C CYS A 28 -6.00 9.46 7.13
N ASP A 29 -5.87 8.19 6.76
CA ASP A 29 -6.97 7.22 6.86
C ASP A 29 -7.20 6.72 8.30
N TRP A 30 -6.42 7.17 9.29
CA TRP A 30 -6.57 6.73 10.68
C TRP A 30 -7.86 7.31 11.30
N PRO A 31 -8.64 6.53 12.08
CA PRO A 31 -8.40 5.15 12.54
C PRO A 31 -8.93 4.05 11.59
N TYR A 32 -9.41 4.40 10.40
CA TYR A 32 -10.09 3.51 9.45
C TYR A 32 -9.17 2.89 8.39
N SER A 33 -7.84 2.92 8.56
CA SER A 33 -6.89 2.54 7.51
C SER A 33 -7.12 1.13 6.94
N ARG A 34 -7.52 0.17 7.78
CA ARG A 34 -7.85 -1.20 7.33
C ARG A 34 -9.05 -1.22 6.39
N LYS A 35 -10.11 -0.48 6.73
CA LYS A 35 -11.30 -0.36 5.88
C LYS A 35 -10.95 0.23 4.52
N VAL A 36 -10.18 1.32 4.51
CA VAL A 36 -9.76 1.99 3.26
C VAL A 36 -8.88 1.06 2.41
N ILE A 37 -7.96 0.31 3.03
CA ILE A 37 -7.17 -0.72 2.33
C ILE A 37 -8.10 -1.76 1.67
N ASP A 38 -9.07 -2.29 2.41
CA ASP A 38 -9.97 -3.33 1.88
C ASP A 38 -10.83 -2.82 0.73
N GLU A 39 -11.28 -1.56 0.79
CA GLU A 39 -12.07 -0.93 -0.27
C GLU A 39 -11.22 -0.61 -1.51
N THR A 40 -9.97 -0.20 -1.34
CA THR A 40 -9.10 0.23 -2.46
C THR A 40 -8.38 -0.91 -3.16
N PHE A 41 -8.06 -2.00 -2.46
CA PHE A 41 -7.36 -3.16 -3.03
C PHE A 41 -8.28 -4.24 -3.63
N VAL A 42 -9.58 -3.95 -3.82
CA VAL A 42 -10.52 -4.90 -4.45
C VAL A 42 -10.03 -5.29 -5.84
N GLY A 43 -9.93 -6.60 -6.10
CA GLY A 43 -9.51 -7.15 -7.39
C GLY A 43 -8.01 -7.07 -7.69
N ILE A 44 -7.20 -6.57 -6.75
CA ILE A 44 -5.74 -6.61 -6.85
C ILE A 44 -5.25 -8.01 -6.44
N ASP A 45 -4.28 -8.55 -7.18
CA ASP A 45 -3.66 -9.83 -6.86
C ASP A 45 -3.08 -9.83 -5.44
N THR A 46 -3.23 -10.93 -4.71
CA THR A 46 -2.83 -11.00 -3.30
C THR A 46 -1.33 -10.80 -3.12
N THR A 47 -0.51 -11.29 -4.05
CA THR A 47 0.95 -11.13 -3.97
C THR A 47 1.38 -9.68 -4.21
N GLU A 48 0.68 -8.96 -5.10
CA GLU A 48 0.90 -7.52 -5.32
C GLU A 48 0.46 -6.72 -4.10
N ARG A 49 -0.71 -7.05 -3.52
CA ARG A 49 -1.21 -6.45 -2.29
C ARG A 49 -0.20 -6.60 -1.15
N GLU A 50 0.33 -7.79 -0.93
CA GLU A 50 1.32 -8.06 0.12
C GLU A 50 2.61 -7.25 -0.09
N LYS A 51 3.11 -7.17 -1.32
CA LYS A 51 4.29 -6.36 -1.66
C LYS A 51 4.06 -4.88 -1.35
N ILE A 52 2.94 -4.32 -1.80
CA ILE A 52 2.65 -2.88 -1.63
C ILE A 52 2.36 -2.53 -0.17
N LEU A 53 1.65 -3.38 0.58
CA LEU A 53 1.29 -3.10 1.97
C LEU A 53 2.47 -3.30 2.94
N ALA A 54 3.39 -4.22 2.66
CA ALA A 54 4.49 -4.52 3.59
C ALA A 54 5.78 -5.02 2.91
N GLY A 55 5.70 -5.90 1.90
CA GLY A 55 6.86 -6.60 1.37
C GLY A 55 7.96 -5.68 0.83
N ASN A 56 7.60 -4.60 0.15
CA ASN A 56 8.57 -3.63 -0.37
C ASN A 56 9.27 -2.86 0.76
N ALA A 57 8.53 -2.49 1.81
CA ALA A 57 9.08 -1.86 3.00
C ALA A 57 10.05 -2.80 3.74
N VAL A 58 9.65 -4.07 3.91
CA VAL A 58 10.49 -5.12 4.53
C VAL A 58 11.79 -5.29 3.76
N ARG A 59 11.72 -5.39 2.42
CA ARG A 59 12.91 -5.51 1.55
C ARG A 59 13.81 -4.28 1.63
N LEU A 60 13.24 -3.08 1.52
CA LEU A 60 14.00 -1.83 1.46
C LEU A 60 14.70 -1.51 2.77
N TRP A 61 13.98 -1.65 3.89
CA TRP A 61 14.49 -1.31 5.23
C TRP A 61 15.09 -2.50 5.97
N LYS A 62 15.16 -3.67 5.34
CA LYS A 62 15.72 -4.90 5.94
C LYS A 62 15.06 -5.26 7.27
N LEU A 63 13.74 -5.13 7.34
CA LEU A 63 12.99 -5.40 8.57
C LEU A 63 12.91 -6.91 8.82
N GLY A 64 13.12 -7.35 10.06
CA GLY A 64 13.02 -8.77 10.45
C GLY A 64 14.27 -9.61 10.15
N GLN A 65 15.42 -8.97 9.90
CA GLN A 65 16.74 -9.61 9.87
C GLN A 65 17.40 -9.61 11.24
#